data_AF-A0A656Y6M4-F1
#
_entry.id   AF-A0A656Y6M4-F1
#
_cell.length_a   1.000
_cell.length_b   1.000
_cell.length_c   1.000
_cell.angle_alpha   90.00
_cell.angle_beta   90.00
_cell.angle_gamma   90.00
#
_symmetry.space_group_name_H-M   'P 1'
#
loop_
_entity.id
_entity.type
_entity.pdbx_description
1 polymer ?
#
loop_
_entity_poly.entity_id
_entity_poly.type
_entity_poly.pdbx_seq_one_letter_code
_entity_poly.pdbx_strand_id
1 'polypeptide(L)'
;MSYEPYQSPPPSGADQDRTWAMLAHLGGILAYVWVGWIPALVIWLVHREKGGPAAAEARVALNFQLTVLIGLVICRVVQSIPVIGVVGWLGFIALSIISLVLSILAAIAVQRGGSYRYPFSLELVR
;
A
#
# COMPACT_ATOMS: atom_id res chain seq x y z
N MET A 1 -27.02 -32.71 -22.20
CA MET A 1 -25.65 -32.22 -21.99
C MET A 1 -25.64 -31.49 -20.67
N SER A 2 -25.24 -32.15 -19.59
CA SER A 2 -25.22 -31.55 -18.25
C SER A 2 -24.02 -30.63 -18.17
N TYR A 3 -24.24 -29.33 -17.93
CA TYR A 3 -23.15 -28.40 -17.65
C TYR A 3 -22.64 -28.68 -16.24
N GLU A 4 -21.45 -29.29 -16.14
CA GLU A 4 -20.69 -29.28 -14.90
C GLU A 4 -20.08 -27.87 -14.75
N PRO A 5 -20.48 -27.08 -13.75
CA PRO A 5 -19.88 -25.77 -13.53
C PRO A 5 -18.39 -25.95 -13.23
N TYR A 6 -17.53 -25.24 -13.96
CA TYR A 6 -16.09 -25.26 -13.72
C TYR A 6 -15.80 -24.73 -12.31
N GLN A 7 -15.44 -25.64 -11.38
CA GLN A 7 -14.97 -25.28 -10.05
C GLN A 7 -13.47 -25.00 -10.13
N SER A 8 -13.09 -23.73 -10.02
CA SER A 8 -11.69 -23.37 -9.83
C SER A 8 -11.16 -24.04 -8.55
N PRO A 9 -10.00 -24.70 -8.58
CA PRO A 9 -9.40 -25.22 -7.35
C PRO A 9 -9.19 -24.07 -6.35
N PRO A 10 -9.39 -24.31 -5.04
CA PRO A 10 -9.17 -23.29 -4.03
C PRO A 10 -7.73 -22.76 -4.13
N PRO A 11 -7.51 -21.44 -3.99
CA PRO A 11 -6.18 -20.87 -4.06
C PRO A 11 -5.26 -21.55 -3.04
N SER A 12 -4.03 -21.86 -3.46
CA SER A 12 -3.03 -22.40 -2.55
C SER A 12 -2.72 -21.39 -1.43
N GLY A 13 -2.19 -21.85 -0.29
CA GLY A 13 -1.80 -20.93 0.80
C GLY A 13 -0.84 -19.82 0.31
N ALA A 14 0.04 -20.14 -0.63
CA ALA A 14 0.95 -19.17 -1.26
C ALA A 14 0.22 -18.14 -2.14
N ASP A 15 -0.83 -18.54 -2.85
CA ASP A 15 -1.62 -17.62 -3.67
C ASP A 15 -2.48 -16.70 -2.80
N GLN A 16 -2.96 -17.21 -1.67
CA GLN A 16 -3.65 -16.41 -0.67
C GLN A 16 -2.71 -15.36 -0.05
N ASP A 17 -1.49 -15.75 0.32
CA ASP A 17 -0.49 -14.82 0.86
C ASP A 17 -0.14 -13.71 -0.14
N ARG A 18 0.08 -14.06 -1.41
CA ARG A 18 0.32 -13.08 -2.48
C ARG A 18 -0.85 -12.12 -2.65
N THR A 19 -2.07 -12.62 -2.56
CA THR A 19 -3.29 -11.81 -2.66
C THR A 19 -3.35 -10.80 -1.51
N TRP A 20 -3.14 -11.24 -0.26
CA TRP A 20 -3.15 -10.35 0.90
C TRP A 20 -2.05 -9.29 0.83
N ALA A 21 -0.84 -9.68 0.44
CA ALA A 21 0.26 -8.76 0.30
C ALA A 21 0.01 -7.71 -0.79
N MET A 22 -0.49 -8.14 -1.96
CA MET A 22 -0.89 -7.23 -3.04
C MET A 22 -1.96 -6.23 -2.58
N LEU A 23 -2.99 -6.70 -1.86
CA LEU A 23 -4.05 -5.84 -1.32
C LEU A 23 -3.52 -4.81 -0.31
N ALA A 24 -2.50 -5.16 0.48
CA ALA A 24 -1.88 -4.23 1.40
C ALA A 24 -1.23 -3.04 0.67
N HIS A 25 -0.58 -3.26 -0.47
CA HIS A 25 0.00 -2.19 -1.29
C HIS A 25 -1.05 -1.38 -2.07
N LEU A 26 -2.05 -2.06 -2.64
CA LEU A 26 -3.15 -1.41 -3.39
C LEU A 26 -4.05 -0.56 -2.49
N GLY A 27 -4.16 -0.91 -1.21
CA GLY A 27 -4.87 -0.10 -0.21
C GLY A 27 -4.38 1.35 -0.14
N GLY A 28 -3.13 1.60 -0.54
CA GLY A 28 -2.56 2.93 -0.68
C GLY A 28 -3.29 3.86 -1.63
N ILE A 29 -4.08 3.34 -2.57
CA ILE A 29 -4.95 4.15 -3.43
C ILE A 29 -5.93 4.97 -2.56
N LEU A 30 -6.32 4.48 -1.38
CA LEU A 30 -7.19 5.23 -0.48
C LEU A 30 -6.49 6.42 0.21
N ALA A 31 -5.20 6.67 -0.07
CA ALA A 31 -4.50 7.87 0.41
C ALA A 31 -5.16 9.17 -0.07
N TYR A 32 -5.84 9.16 -1.22
CA TYR A 32 -6.61 10.31 -1.72
C TYR A 32 -7.77 10.73 -0.79
N VAL A 33 -8.22 9.83 0.09
CA VAL A 33 -9.26 10.08 1.11
C VAL A 33 -8.66 10.02 2.52
N TRP A 34 -7.34 10.21 2.67
CA TRP A 34 -6.61 10.20 3.96
C TRP A 34 -6.54 8.86 4.70
N VAL A 35 -7.01 7.78 4.09
CA VAL A 35 -7.14 6.46 4.74
C VAL A 35 -6.35 5.35 4.06
N GLY A 36 -5.34 5.69 3.24
CA GLY A 36 -4.48 4.75 2.51
C GLY A 36 -3.71 3.76 3.38
N TRP A 37 -3.48 4.09 4.64
CA TRP A 37 -2.77 3.24 5.60
C TRP A 37 -3.67 2.16 6.25
N ILE A 38 -5.00 2.33 6.22
CA ILE A 38 -5.93 1.44 6.93
C ILE A 38 -5.86 0.00 6.36
N PRO A 39 -5.91 -0.25 5.04
CA PRO A 39 -5.87 -1.62 4.54
C PRO A 39 -4.57 -2.33 4.90
N ALA A 40 -3.43 -1.65 4.77
CA ALA A 40 -2.13 -2.21 5.14
C ALA A 40 -2.06 -2.52 6.66
N LEU A 41 -2.61 -1.64 7.50
CA LEU A 41 -2.67 -1.85 8.95
C LEU A 41 -3.53 -3.06 9.32
N VAL A 42 -4.74 -3.14 8.76
CA VAL A 42 -5.67 -4.24 9.03
C VAL A 42 -5.05 -5.57 8.60
N ILE A 43 -4.50 -5.63 7.38
CA ILE A 43 -3.87 -6.85 6.87
C ILE A 43 -2.66 -7.24 7.72
N TRP A 44 -1.82 -6.28 8.10
CA TRP A 44 -0.70 -6.51 8.99
C TRP A 44 -1.17 -7.06 10.34
N LEU A 45 -2.17 -6.46 10.99
CA LEU A 45 -2.70 -6.94 12.27
C LEU A 45 -3.28 -8.36 12.19
N VAL A 46 -3.95 -8.71 11.09
CA VAL A 46 -4.53 -10.04 10.89
C VAL A 46 -3.46 -11.12 10.65
N HIS A 47 -2.37 -10.77 9.96
CA HIS A 47 -1.34 -11.74 9.55
C HIS A 47 -0.10 -11.73 10.44
N ARG A 48 0.13 -10.71 11.27
CA ARG A 48 1.37 -10.54 12.07
C ARG A 48 1.69 -11.73 12.97
N GLU A 49 0.68 -12.39 13.54
CA GLU A 49 0.88 -13.51 14.47
C GLU A 49 1.22 -14.81 13.74
N LYS A 50 0.71 -14.97 12.51
CA LYS A 50 1.01 -16.12 11.64
C LYS A 50 2.38 -15.97 10.97
N GLY A 51 2.84 -14.73 10.79
CA GLY A 51 4.05 -14.40 10.06
C GLY A 51 3.90 -14.62 8.55
N GLY A 52 5.03 -14.87 7.88
CA GLY A 52 5.06 -15.17 6.45
C GLY A 52 5.04 -13.95 5.52
N PRO A 53 4.99 -14.18 4.19
CA PRO A 53 5.14 -13.13 3.18
C PRO A 53 4.06 -12.05 3.27
N ALA A 54 2.81 -12.43 3.54
CA ALA A 54 1.70 -11.49 3.68
C ALA A 54 1.92 -10.48 4.83
N ALA A 55 2.38 -10.96 5.99
CA ALA A 55 2.68 -10.12 7.13
C ALA A 55 3.87 -9.18 6.87
N ALA A 56 4.92 -9.69 6.23
CA ALA A 56 6.12 -8.92 5.89
C ALA A 56 5.82 -7.78 4.91
N GLU A 57 5.14 -8.08 3.81
CA GLU A 57 4.80 -7.08 2.79
C GLU A 57 3.73 -6.10 3.28
N ALA A 58 2.76 -6.56 4.09
CA ALA A 58 1.81 -5.64 4.72
C ALA A 58 2.49 -4.65 5.67
N ARG A 59 3.53 -5.07 6.40
CA ARG A 59 4.36 -4.17 7.22
C ARG A 59 5.10 -3.13 6.35
N VAL A 60 5.67 -3.57 5.22
CA VAL A 60 6.37 -2.67 4.28
C VAL A 60 5.39 -1.66 3.66
N ALA A 61 4.22 -2.13 3.21
CA ALA A 61 3.15 -1.29 2.71
C ALA A 61 2.71 -0.25 3.76
N LEU A 62 2.51 -0.68 5.02
CA LEU A 62 2.08 0.19 6.12
C LEU A 62 3.09 1.31 6.39
N ASN A 63 4.37 0.96 6.49
CA ASN A 63 5.45 1.92 6.69
C ASN A 63 5.51 2.96 5.55
N PHE A 64 5.34 2.52 4.31
CA PHE A 64 5.25 3.42 3.17
C PHE A 64 4.03 4.34 3.22
N GLN A 65 2.84 3.80 3.50
CA GLN A 65 1.61 4.59 3.59
C GLN A 65 1.65 5.64 4.70
N LEU A 66 2.23 5.33 5.86
CA LEU A 66 2.46 6.33 6.90
C LEU A 66 3.47 7.40 6.46
N THR A 67 4.51 7.01 5.74
CA THR A 67 5.51 7.96 5.20
C THR A 67 4.85 8.94 4.22
N VAL A 68 4.02 8.43 3.31
CA VAL A 68 3.25 9.25 2.37
C VAL A 68 2.28 10.14 3.11
N LEU A 69 1.55 9.63 4.12
CA LEU A 69 0.63 10.41 4.93
C LEU A 69 1.33 11.61 5.57
N ILE A 70 2.51 11.40 6.17
CA ILE A 70 3.32 12.49 6.75
C ILE A 70 3.68 13.52 5.67
N GLY A 71 4.14 13.08 4.50
CA GLY A 71 4.44 13.97 3.38
C GLY A 71 3.25 14.79 2.91
N LEU A 72 2.06 14.16 2.78
CA LEU A 72 0.82 14.84 2.40
C LEU A 72 0.38 15.87 3.43
N VAL A 73 0.53 15.59 4.73
CA VAL A 73 0.26 16.55 5.81
C VAL A 73 1.20 17.76 5.70
N ILE A 74 2.51 17.52 5.49
CA ILE A 74 3.49 18.61 5.29
C ILE A 74 3.09 19.47 4.09
N CYS A 75 2.74 18.86 2.95
CA CYS A 75 2.28 19.60 1.78
C CYS A 75 1.03 20.43 2.05
N ARG A 76 0.07 19.93 2.84
CA ARG A 76 -1.12 20.70 3.25
C ARG A 76 -0.80 21.87 4.17
N VAL A 77 0.13 21.70 5.10
CA VAL A 77 0.59 22.80 5.96
C VAL A 77 1.26 23.88 5.10
N VAL A 78 2.14 23.50 4.18
CA VAL A 78 2.79 24.45 3.26
C VAL A 78 1.76 25.13 2.36
N GLN A 79 0.75 24.40 1.88
CA GLN A 79 -0.33 24.93 1.05
C GLN A 79 -1.12 26.04 1.77
N SER A 80 -1.24 25.97 3.10
CA SER A 80 -1.96 26.97 3.90
C SER A 80 -1.25 28.34 3.98
N ILE A 81 0.03 28.41 3.57
CA ILE A 81 0.84 29.63 3.64
C ILE A 81 0.65 30.43 2.33
N PRO A 82 0.13 31.67 2.37
CA PRO A 82 -0.24 32.41 1.15
C PRO A 82 0.89 32.62 0.14
N VAL A 83 2.12 32.81 0.63
CA VAL A 83 3.28 33.16 -0.20
C VAL A 83 3.84 31.93 -0.95
N ILE A 84 3.78 30.75 -0.34
CA ILE A 84 4.37 29.51 -0.88
C ILE A 84 3.34 28.40 -1.13
N GLY A 85 2.06 28.71 -1.01
CA GLY A 85 0.98 27.72 -1.04
C GLY A 85 0.91 26.91 -2.34
N VAL A 86 1.32 27.52 -3.45
CA VAL A 86 1.43 26.85 -4.77
C VAL A 86 2.43 25.69 -4.72
N VAL A 87 3.53 25.83 -3.99
CA VAL A 87 4.54 24.77 -3.82
C VAL A 87 3.94 23.60 -3.04
N GLY A 88 3.17 23.87 -1.99
CA GLY A 88 2.45 22.85 -1.23
C GLY A 88 1.45 22.08 -2.09
N TRP A 89 0.71 22.77 -2.95
CA TRP A 89 -0.24 22.15 -3.88
C TRP A 89 0.45 21.28 -4.95
N LEU A 90 1.53 21.77 -5.57
CA LEU A 90 2.32 21.00 -6.54
C LEU A 90 2.96 19.77 -5.88
N GLY A 91 3.51 19.94 -4.67
CA GLY A 91 4.07 18.84 -3.88
C GLY A 91 3.03 17.77 -3.54
N PHE A 92 1.80 18.18 -3.18
CA PHE A 92 0.71 17.26 -2.90
C PHE A 92 0.37 16.39 -4.12
N ILE A 93 0.26 17.00 -5.31
CA ILE A 93 -0.02 16.28 -6.56
C ILE A 93 1.13 15.33 -6.88
N ALA A 94 2.38 15.81 -6.83
CA ALA A 94 3.56 15.00 -7.14
C ALA A 94 3.69 13.79 -6.21
N LEU A 95 3.59 13.99 -4.88
CA LEU A 95 3.64 12.90 -3.90
C LEU A 95 2.51 11.89 -4.12
N SER A 96 1.30 12.36 -4.45
CA SER A 96 0.17 11.46 -4.69
C SER A 96 0.41 10.56 -5.90
N ILE A 97 0.95 11.11 -7.00
CA ILE A 97 1.27 10.33 -8.20
C ILE A 97 2.41 9.34 -7.91
N ILE A 98 3.49 9.80 -7.26
CA ILE A 98 4.62 8.93 -6.89
C ILE A 98 4.13 7.78 -6.00
N SER A 99 3.30 8.08 -5.00
CA SER A 99 2.71 7.07 -4.11
C SER A 99 1.91 6.03 -4.88
N LEU A 100 1.04 6.48 -5.80
CA LEU A 100 0.22 5.59 -6.61
C LEU A 100 1.09 4.65 -7.46
N VAL A 101 2.07 5.20 -8.17
CA VAL A 101 2.97 4.43 -9.03
C VAL A 101 3.74 3.39 -8.22
N LEU A 102 4.34 3.79 -7.10
CA LEU A 102 5.11 2.87 -6.25
C LEU A 102 4.21 1.79 -5.62
N SER A 103 2.98 2.12 -5.20
CA SER A 103 2.01 1.14 -4.71
C SER A 103 1.62 0.11 -5.77
N ILE A 104 1.40 0.53 -7.02
CA ILE A 104 1.08 -0.39 -8.12
C ILE A 104 2.29 -1.29 -8.44
N LEU A 105 3.49 -0.73 -8.50
CA LEU A 105 4.71 -1.50 -8.74
C LEU A 105 4.95 -2.54 -7.63
N ALA A 106 4.72 -2.16 -6.37
CA ALA A 106 4.81 -3.08 -5.24
C ALA A 106 3.77 -4.21 -5.33
N ALA A 107 2.51 -3.85 -5.61
CA ALA A 107 1.43 -4.82 -5.80
C ALA A 107 1.76 -5.86 -6.89
N ILE A 108 2.26 -5.41 -8.04
CA ILE A 108 2.65 -6.29 -9.16
C ILE A 108 3.85 -7.16 -8.78
N ALA A 109 4.86 -6.59 -8.12
CA ALA A 109 6.06 -7.32 -7.71
C ALA A 109 5.71 -8.47 -6.76
N VAL A 110 4.84 -8.22 -5.78
CA VAL A 110 4.45 -9.23 -4.80
C VAL A 110 3.46 -10.24 -5.38
N GLN A 111 2.58 -9.84 -6.28
CA GLN A 111 1.70 -10.78 -6.99
C GLN A 111 2.49 -11.82 -7.81
N ARG A 112 3.67 -11.46 -8.32
CA ARG A 112 4.60 -12.38 -9.02
C ARG A 112 5.40 -13.28 -8.07
N GLY A 113 5.19 -13.18 -6.76
CA GLY A 113 5.91 -13.92 -5.73
C GLY A 113 7.24 -13.29 -5.32
N GLY A 114 7.51 -12.04 -5.71
CA GLY A 114 8.65 -11.27 -5.21
C GLY A 114 8.34 -10.51 -3.92
N SER A 115 9.31 -9.72 -3.47
CA SER A 115 9.19 -8.74 -2.38
C SER A 115 9.45 -7.35 -2.91
N TYR A 116 8.79 -6.31 -2.39
CA TYR A 116 9.05 -4.93 -2.83
C TYR A 116 9.61 -4.08 -1.70
N ARG A 117 10.74 -3.42 -1.95
CA ARG A 117 11.31 -2.43 -1.02
C ARG A 117 11.13 -1.04 -1.59
N TYR A 118 10.33 -0.23 -0.90
CA TYR A 118 10.14 1.16 -1.30
C TYR A 118 11.48 1.92 -1.23
N PRO A 119 11.76 2.80 -2.22
CA PRO A 119 12.99 3.58 -2.21
C PRO A 119 13.05 4.58 -1.05
N PHE A 120 11.88 5.02 -0.58
CA PHE A 120 11.74 5.92 0.56
C PHE A 120 10.57 5.47 1.44
N SER A 121 10.87 4.93 2.63
CA SER A 121 9.89 4.57 3.65
C SER A 121 10.51 4.66 5.03
N LEU A 122 9.82 5.30 5.97
CA LEU A 122 10.17 5.31 7.38
C LEU A 122 9.78 3.96 8.02
N GLU A 123 10.71 3.34 8.73
CA GLU A 123 10.47 2.08 9.44
C GLU A 123 9.84 2.36 10.81
N LEU A 124 8.52 2.60 10.81
CA LEU A 124 7.75 2.97 12.01
C LEU A 124 7.25 1.72 12.76
N VAL A 125 6.85 0.70 12.01
CA VAL A 125 6.38 -0.58 12.54
C VAL A 125 7.47 -1.64 12.37
N ARG A 126 7.70 -2.43 13.43
CA ARG A 126 8.64 -3.56 13.50
C ARG A 126 7.95 -4.92 13.58
#